data_AF-A0A0P9CRJ8-F1
#
_entry.id   AF-A0A0P9CRJ8-F1
#
_cell.length_a   1.000
_cell.length_b   1.000
_cell.length_c   1.000
_cell.angle_alpha   90.00
_cell.angle_beta   90.00
_cell.angle_gamma   90.00
#
_symmetry.space_group_name_H-M   'P 1'
#
loop_
_entity.id
_entity.type
_entity.pdbx_description
1 polymer ?
#
loop_
_entity_poly.entity_id
_entity_poly.type
_entity_poly.pdbx_seq_one_letter_code
_entity_poly.pdbx_strand_id
1 'polypeptide(L)'
;RELKRLGEELLASGLVAGLDATDYVRKPLDWAPTPDHPLRPWFDEATIQANLDVLLANQQDDGGWAITWPPISPGCELEWRGWVTLGALQTLRANGRLGE
;
A
#
# COMPACT_ATOMS: atom_id res chain seq x y z
N ARG A 1 1.09 16.58 -19.12
CA ARG A 1 2.31 17.37 -18.82
C ARG A 1 2.56 17.40 -17.32
N GLU A 2 1.61 17.87 -16.52
CA GLU A 2 1.78 17.97 -15.07
C GLU A 2 1.89 16.61 -14.34
N LEU A 3 1.03 15.64 -14.64
CA LEU A 3 1.13 14.28 -14.06
C LEU A 3 2.49 13.61 -14.31
N LYS A 4 3.11 13.89 -15.47
CA LYS A 4 4.45 13.37 -15.79
C LYS A 4 5.52 13.97 -14.88
N ARG A 5 5.48 15.30 -14.72
CA ARG A 5 6.37 16.03 -13.82
C ARG A 5 6.23 15.54 -12.38
N LEU A 6 4.99 15.38 -11.91
CA LEU A 6 4.70 14.91 -10.56
C LEU A 6 5.13 13.46 -10.32
N GLY A 7 4.94 12.56 -11.30
CA GLY A 7 5.39 11.17 -11.18
C GLY A 7 6.91 11.04 -11.12
N GLU A 8 7.63 11.80 -11.94
CA GLU A 8 9.10 11.86 -11.92
C GLU A 8 9.62 12.44 -10.58
N GLU A 9 8.98 13.49 -10.07
CA GLU A 9 9.32 14.10 -8.77
C GLU A 9 9.02 13.17 -7.59
N LEU A 10 7.91 12.44 -7.61
CA LEU A 10 7.55 11.47 -6.58
C LEU A 10 8.66 10.42 -6.41
N LEU A 11 9.13 9.82 -7.50
CA LEU A 11 10.19 8.81 -7.45
C LEU A 11 11.53 9.40 -6.98
N ALA A 12 11.83 10.65 -7.34
CA ALA A 12 13.06 11.32 -6.93
C ALA A 12 13.04 11.81 -5.47
N SER A 13 11.85 12.01 -4.89
CA SER A 13 11.68 12.64 -3.56
C SER A 13 12.11 11.77 -2.38
N GLY A 14 12.29 10.46 -2.57
CA GLY A 14 12.51 9.51 -1.48
C GLY A 14 11.26 9.22 -0.62
N LEU A 15 10.07 9.68 -1.03
CA LEU A 15 8.80 9.41 -0.35
C LEU A 15 8.27 7.99 -0.56
N VAL A 16 8.76 7.29 -1.59
CA VAL A 16 8.42 5.90 -1.86
C VAL A 16 9.44 5.01 -1.16
N ALA A 17 8.99 4.32 -0.11
CA ALA A 17 9.84 3.44 0.67
C ALA A 17 10.09 2.09 -0.02
N GLY A 18 11.23 1.48 0.35
CA GLY A 18 11.61 0.15 -0.09
C GLY A 18 10.71 -0.96 0.46
N LEU A 19 10.85 -2.15 -0.13
CA LEU A 19 10.02 -3.32 0.17
C LEU A 19 10.12 -3.74 1.65
N ASP A 20 11.30 -3.62 2.24
CA ASP A 20 11.68 -4.02 3.59
C ASP A 20 11.32 -3.00 4.68
N ALA A 21 10.88 -1.80 4.31
CA ALA A 21 10.50 -0.78 5.28
C ALA A 21 9.23 -1.16 6.04
N THR A 22 9.26 -1.11 7.38
CA THR A 22 8.15 -1.52 8.27
C THR A 22 7.54 -0.37 9.07
N ASP A 23 8.17 0.80 9.07
CA ASP A 23 7.72 1.97 9.82
C ASP A 23 6.51 2.67 9.15
N TYR A 24 6.10 3.81 9.70
CA TYR A 24 5.10 4.68 9.08
C TYR A 24 5.64 5.36 7.81
N VAL A 25 5.63 4.62 6.71
CA VAL A 25 6.10 5.03 5.38
C VAL A 25 5.05 4.73 4.32
N ARG A 26 5.28 5.24 3.10
CA ARG A 26 4.43 4.96 1.94
C ARG A 26 5.15 4.09 0.92
N LYS A 27 4.54 2.97 0.56
CA LYS A 27 5.01 2.01 -0.43
C LYS A 27 4.31 2.23 -1.78
N PRO A 28 4.79 1.64 -2.89
CA PRO A 28 4.18 1.80 -4.21
C PRO A 28 2.64 1.63 -4.25
N LEU A 29 2.10 0.66 -3.51
CA LEU A 29 0.64 0.41 -3.46
C LEU A 29 -0.15 1.48 -2.69
N ASP A 30 0.48 2.28 -1.82
CA ASP A 30 -0.17 3.46 -1.23
C ASP A 30 -0.38 4.58 -2.25
N TRP A 31 0.49 4.63 -3.27
CA TRP A 31 0.45 5.66 -4.32
C TRP A 31 -0.32 5.20 -5.56
N ALA A 32 -0.29 3.90 -5.88
CA ALA A 32 -0.94 3.32 -7.05
C ALA A 32 -1.60 1.97 -6.69
N PRO A 33 -2.71 1.98 -5.94
CA PRO A 33 -3.33 0.76 -5.42
C PRO A 33 -3.99 -0.10 -6.50
N THR A 34 -4.40 0.50 -7.62
CA THR A 34 -5.13 -0.21 -8.69
C THR A 34 -4.33 -0.24 -10.00
N PRO A 35 -4.54 -1.26 -10.87
CA PRO A 35 -3.87 -1.33 -12.17
C PRO A 35 -4.17 -0.17 -13.12
N ASP A 36 -5.32 0.48 -12.97
CA ASP A 36 -5.75 1.64 -13.76
C ASP A 36 -5.39 2.99 -13.11
N HIS A 37 -4.74 2.98 -11.94
CA HIS A 37 -4.37 4.20 -11.25
C HIS A 37 -3.43 5.05 -12.10
N PRO A 38 -3.61 6.39 -12.17
CA PRO A 38 -2.74 7.24 -12.99
C PRO A 38 -1.27 7.04 -12.70
N LEU A 39 -0.88 6.86 -11.42
CA LEU A 39 0.51 6.67 -11.01
C LEU A 39 1.10 5.28 -11.30
N ARG A 40 0.29 4.32 -11.76
CA ARG A 40 0.72 2.95 -12.02
C ARG A 40 1.92 2.83 -12.97
N PRO A 41 2.02 3.57 -14.09
CA PRO A 41 3.13 3.44 -15.03
C PRO A 41 4.50 3.86 -14.50
N TRP A 42 4.57 4.50 -13.32
CA TRP A 42 5.83 4.90 -12.69
C TRP A 42 6.42 3.82 -11.78
N PHE A 43 5.70 2.73 -11.53
CA PHE A 43 6.20 1.57 -10.81
C PHE A 43 6.34 0.40 -11.77
N ASP A 44 7.51 -0.23 -11.81
CA ASP A 44 7.68 -1.44 -12.60
C ASP A 44 6.84 -2.59 -12.03
N GLU A 45 6.46 -3.53 -12.89
CA GLU A 45 5.54 -4.60 -12.52
C GLU A 45 6.12 -5.52 -11.44
N ALA A 46 7.45 -5.75 -11.43
CA ALA A 46 8.09 -6.60 -10.42
C ALA A 46 8.02 -5.94 -9.03
N THR A 47 8.25 -4.63 -8.95
CA THR A 47 8.08 -3.83 -7.74
C THR A 47 6.65 -3.92 -7.22
N ILE A 48 5.64 -3.85 -8.08
CA ILE A 48 4.26 -4.04 -7.64
C ILE A 48 4.04 -5.45 -7.10
N GLN A 49 4.39 -6.49 -7.87
CA GLN A 49 4.10 -7.86 -7.48
C GLN A 49 4.75 -8.20 -6.13
N ALA A 50 5.98 -7.76 -5.92
CA ALA A 50 6.66 -7.90 -4.63
C ALA A 50 5.92 -7.19 -3.49
N ASN A 51 5.41 -5.98 -3.72
CA ASN A 51 4.62 -5.26 -2.72
C ASN A 51 3.25 -5.92 -2.45
N LEU A 52 2.61 -6.53 -3.46
CA LEU A 52 1.39 -7.31 -3.28
C LEU A 52 1.64 -8.57 -2.46
N ASP A 53 2.78 -9.24 -2.67
CA ASP A 53 3.20 -10.41 -1.89
C ASP A 53 3.44 -10.04 -0.43
N VAL A 54 4.13 -8.93 -0.16
CA VAL A 54 4.32 -8.42 1.20
C VAL A 54 2.98 -8.01 1.83
N LEU A 55 2.10 -7.36 1.08
CA LEU A 55 0.76 -7.01 1.58
C LEU A 55 0.01 -8.27 2.00
N LEU A 56 -0.04 -9.32 1.18
CA LEU A 56 -0.67 -10.59 1.53
C LEU A 56 -0.01 -11.27 2.74
N ALA A 57 1.32 -11.33 2.78
CA ALA A 57 2.06 -11.96 3.86
C ALA A 57 1.87 -11.25 5.22
N ASN A 58 1.51 -9.98 5.21
CA ASN A 58 1.26 -9.18 6.42
C ASN A 58 -0.18 -9.29 6.94
N GLN A 59 -1.05 -10.07 6.31
CA GLN A 59 -2.36 -10.37 6.88
C GLN A 59 -2.19 -11.11 8.21
N GLN A 60 -2.86 -10.63 9.25
CA GLN A 60 -2.86 -11.24 10.58
C GLN A 60 -3.85 -12.41 10.65
N ASP A 61 -3.73 -13.25 11.68
CA ASP A 61 -4.58 -14.44 11.88
C ASP A 61 -6.09 -14.13 11.93
N ASP A 62 -6.45 -12.91 12.34
CA ASP A 62 -7.84 -12.42 12.37
C ASP A 62 -8.36 -11.93 10.99
N GLY A 63 -7.52 -12.02 9.96
CA GLY A 63 -7.80 -11.57 8.59
C GLY A 63 -7.56 -10.07 8.36
N GLY A 64 -7.17 -9.32 9.39
CA GLY A 64 -6.90 -7.89 9.31
C GLY A 64 -5.44 -7.54 9.03
N TRP A 65 -5.18 -6.25 8.93
CA TRP A 65 -3.83 -5.69 8.87
C TRP A 65 -3.59 -4.75 10.06
N ALA A 66 -2.34 -4.70 10.53
CA ALA A 66 -1.92 -3.79 11.59
C ALA A 66 -1.71 -2.36 11.05
N ILE A 67 -1.82 -1.38 11.94
CA ILE A 67 -1.29 -0.03 11.69
C ILE A 67 0.24 -0.04 11.84
N THR A 68 0.93 0.85 11.13
CA THR A 68 2.40 0.99 11.17
C THR A 68 2.88 2.14 12.05
N TRP A 69 1.98 2.76 12.80
CA TRP A 69 2.26 3.86 13.71
C TRP A 69 1.71 3.60 15.11
N PRO A 70 2.29 4.21 16.16
CA PRO A 70 1.80 4.05 17.52
C PRO A 70 0.36 4.60 17.67
N PRO A 71 -0.60 3.80 18.17
CA PRO A 71 -1.94 4.30 18.45
C PRO A 71 -1.96 5.14 19.72
N ILE A 72 -2.85 6.14 19.78
CA ILE A 72 -3.04 7.00 20.97
C ILE A 72 -3.94 6.31 22.01
N SER A 73 -4.77 5.36 21.59
CA SER A 73 -5.63 4.55 22.47
C SER A 73 -6.02 3.22 21.79
N PRO A 74 -6.49 2.23 22.56
CA PRO A 74 -6.99 0.97 21.98
C PRO A 74 -8.19 1.17 21.02
N GLY A 75 -9.05 2.16 21.29
CA GLY A 75 -10.16 2.49 20.38
C GLY A 75 -9.66 3.04 19.04
N CYS A 76 -8.68 3.94 19.08
CA CYS A 76 -8.04 4.50 17.89
C CYS A 76 -7.38 3.39 17.04
N GLU A 77 -6.74 2.42 17.68
CA GLU A 77 -6.15 1.27 16.99
C GLU A 77 -7.22 0.48 16.22
N LEU A 78 -8.34 0.14 16.87
CA LEU A 78 -9.42 -0.63 16.25
C LEU A 78 -10.05 0.09 15.06
N GLU A 79 -10.30 1.40 15.19
CA GLU A 79 -10.84 2.23 14.11
C GLU A 79 -9.91 2.24 12.89
N TRP A 80 -8.61 2.49 13.10
CA TRP A 80 -7.65 2.55 12.00
C TRP A 80 -7.32 1.19 11.41
N ARG A 81 -7.26 0.11 12.20
CA ARG A 81 -7.11 -1.25 11.66
C ARG A 81 -8.24 -1.59 10.70
N GLY A 82 -9.47 -1.16 10.99
CA GLY A 82 -10.60 -1.29 10.06
C GLY A 82 -10.35 -0.59 8.72
N TRP A 83 -9.87 0.66 8.76
CA TRP A 83 -9.53 1.42 7.55
C TRP A 83 -8.40 0.79 6.74
N VAL A 84 -7.31 0.40 7.40
CA VAL A 84 -6.15 -0.25 6.76
C VAL A 84 -6.57 -1.59 6.14
N THR A 85 -7.35 -2.40 6.85
CA THR A 85 -7.85 -3.69 6.35
C THR A 85 -8.71 -3.51 5.11
N LEU A 86 -9.64 -2.54 5.10
CA LEU A 86 -10.45 -2.27 3.93
C LEU A 86 -9.60 -1.85 2.72
N GLY A 87 -8.61 -0.97 2.92
CA GLY A 87 -7.69 -0.55 1.87
C GLY A 87 -6.84 -1.70 1.32
N ALA A 88 -6.35 -2.58 2.19
CA ALA A 88 -5.61 -3.78 1.80
C ALA A 88 -6.49 -4.70 0.92
N LEU A 89 -7.72 -5.00 1.36
CA LEU A 89 -8.65 -5.84 0.62
C LEU A 89 -9.03 -5.23 -0.75
N GLN A 90 -9.29 -3.92 -0.81
CA GLN A 90 -9.58 -3.24 -2.07
C GLN A 90 -8.39 -3.31 -3.04
N THR A 91 -7.19 -3.07 -2.54
CA THR A 91 -5.94 -3.17 -3.32
C THR A 91 -5.74 -4.59 -3.84
N LEU A 92 -5.85 -5.60 -2.98
CA LEU A 92 -5.69 -7.00 -3.38
C LEU A 92 -6.76 -7.41 -4.40
N ARG A 93 -8.03 -7.02 -4.19
CA ARG A 93 -9.11 -7.28 -5.16
C ARG A 93 -8.81 -6.67 -6.52
N ALA A 94 -8.43 -5.39 -6.55
CA ALA A 94 -8.17 -4.67 -7.80
C ALA A 94 -7.01 -5.28 -8.60
N ASN A 95 -6.06 -5.92 -7.91
CA ASN A 95 -4.92 -6.60 -8.53
C ASN A 95 -5.15 -8.11 -8.72
N GLY A 96 -6.38 -8.62 -8.55
CA GLY A 96 -6.71 -10.04 -8.76
C GLY A 96 -6.07 -11.01 -7.76
N ARG A 97 -5.76 -10.53 -6.55
CA ARG A 97 -5.08 -11.27 -5.48
C ARG A 97 -6.02 -11.79 -4.39
N LEU A 98 -7.31 -11.46 -4.46
CA LEU A 98 -8.34 -12.11 -3.66
C LEU A 98 -9.05 -13.14 -4.56
N GLY A 99 -9.30 -14.34 -4.04
CA GLY A 99 -10.11 -15.34 -4.73
C GLY A 99 -11.50 -14.83 -5.08
N GLU A 100 -12.15 -15.49 -6.04
CA GLU A 100 -13.55 -15.20 -6.42
C GLU A 100 -14.52 -15.37 -5.24
#